data_AF-A0A0S9KT33-F1
#
_entry.id   AF-A0A0S9KT33-F1
#
_cell.length_a   1.000
_cell.length_b   1.000
_cell.length_c   1.000
_cell.angle_alpha   90.00
_cell.angle_beta   90.00
_cell.angle_gamma   90.00
#
_symmetry.space_group_name_H-M   'P 1'
#
loop_
_entity.id
_entity.type
_entity.pdbx_description
1 polymer ?
#
loop_
_entity_poly.entity_id
_entity_poly.type
_entity_poly.pdbx_seq_one_letter_code
_entity_poly.pdbx_strand_id
1 'polypeptide(L)'
;MKFQLLSDLHLEVHTNFVPEPVAGADVLILAGDVGSYQTGSRMADADFGLRLFAGWPVPVYYVPGNHEYDMLDVDATALRLRETCERLGLRWLDREVVELPGAAADGSALRLVGSTLWTDYDAIGPAGRGGHFSLAEQLKARHKAFRAADHYLRRTGTTRHGQPWLAAEMREEGLACQQWLRAALAQPFDGTTVVVTHFAPSLHSADPRYGLTPGTAGFCNALDDLLPFARLWLHGLLASKPLSTLFASRPSMDTQRACLALRSRRNGPSAPPHPSAATARRALRRNQHLCLLRRWRRPA
;
A
#
# COMPACT_ATOMS: atom_id res chain seq x y z
N MET A 1 14.18 0.76 -15.27
CA MET A 1 14.11 0.43 -13.85
C MET A 1 13.19 -0.77 -13.56
N LYS A 2 13.68 -1.74 -12.80
CA LYS A 2 12.96 -2.87 -12.19
C LYS A 2 12.85 -2.65 -10.69
N PHE A 3 11.65 -2.84 -10.14
CA PHE A 3 11.36 -2.61 -8.72
C PHE A 3 11.22 -3.95 -8.00
N GLN A 4 12.00 -4.16 -6.94
CA GLN A 4 11.61 -5.07 -5.87
C GLN A 4 10.66 -4.31 -4.95
N LEU A 5 9.48 -4.87 -4.67
CA LEU A 5 8.50 -4.29 -3.77
C LEU A 5 8.34 -5.24 -2.58
N LEU A 6 8.39 -4.70 -1.36
CA LEU A 6 8.01 -5.38 -0.14
C LEU A 6 7.08 -4.46 0.66
N SER A 7 6.07 -5.03 1.30
CA SER A 7 5.13 -4.35 2.18
C SER A 7 4.54 -5.38 3.14
N ASP A 8 3.90 -4.92 4.22
CA ASP A 8 3.11 -5.78 5.11
C ASP A 8 3.93 -6.97 5.64
N LEU A 9 5.20 -6.69 6.01
CA LEU A 9 6.14 -7.69 6.49
C LEU A 9 5.85 -8.09 7.94
N HIS A 10 5.35 -7.14 8.74
CA HIS A 10 4.98 -7.33 10.14
C HIS A 10 6.04 -8.10 10.94
N LEU A 11 7.28 -7.61 10.93
CA LEU A 11 8.42 -8.30 11.56
C LEU A 11 8.24 -8.49 13.08
N GLU A 12 7.35 -7.72 13.71
CA GLU A 12 6.91 -7.87 15.10
C GLU A 12 6.18 -9.19 15.36
N VAL A 13 5.56 -9.77 14.33
CA VAL A 13 4.91 -11.08 14.37
C VAL A 13 5.78 -12.12 13.66
N HIS A 14 6.35 -11.75 12.51
CA HIS A 14 7.04 -12.63 11.57
C HIS A 14 8.57 -12.58 11.70
N THR A 15 9.07 -12.67 12.94
CA THR A 15 10.51 -12.62 13.28
C THR A 15 11.44 -13.58 12.53
N ASN A 16 10.93 -14.64 11.91
CA ASN A 16 11.71 -15.60 11.12
C ASN A 16 11.78 -15.25 9.62
N PHE A 17 11.07 -14.22 9.18
CA PHE A 17 11.16 -13.77 7.79
C PHE A 17 12.52 -13.12 7.54
N VAL A 18 13.19 -13.56 6.48
CA VAL A 18 14.47 -13.00 6.05
C VAL A 18 14.24 -12.42 4.65
N PRO A 19 14.26 -11.10 4.48
CA PRO A 19 14.13 -10.50 3.16
C PRO A 19 15.38 -10.82 2.32
N GLU A 20 15.17 -11.24 1.08
CA GLU A 20 16.26 -11.52 0.13
C GLU A 20 16.22 -10.54 -1.05
N PRO A 21 17.39 -10.02 -1.50
CA PRO A 21 17.47 -9.24 -2.73
C PRO A 21 17.05 -10.07 -3.95
N VAL A 22 16.21 -9.48 -4.81
CA VAL A 22 15.87 -10.08 -6.10
C VAL A 22 16.94 -9.73 -7.12
N ALA A 23 17.56 -10.73 -7.73
CA ALA A 23 18.58 -10.54 -8.76
C ALA A 23 18.06 -9.65 -9.92
N GLY A 24 18.82 -8.61 -10.25
CA GLY A 24 18.50 -7.66 -11.31
C GLY A 24 17.38 -6.67 -10.98
N ALA A 25 16.96 -6.54 -9.72
CA ALA A 25 16.25 -5.35 -9.26
C ALA A 25 17.21 -4.15 -9.33
N ASP A 26 16.68 -2.97 -9.69
CA ASP A 26 17.45 -1.72 -9.71
C ASP A 26 17.25 -0.91 -8.43
N VAL A 27 16.11 -1.11 -7.76
CA VAL A 27 15.72 -0.47 -6.50
C VAL A 27 14.84 -1.40 -5.67
N LEU A 28 14.84 -1.20 -4.35
CA LEU A 28 13.87 -1.76 -3.42
C LEU A 28 12.89 -0.67 -2.98
N ILE A 29 11.59 -0.96 -3.04
CA ILE A 29 10.51 -0.17 -2.47
C ILE A 29 9.96 -0.91 -1.26
N LEU A 30 9.99 -0.26 -0.10
CA LEU A 30 9.31 -0.68 1.12
C LEU A 30 8.03 0.15 1.26
N ALA A 31 6.86 -0.44 1.00
CA ALA A 31 5.56 0.25 0.97
C ALA A 31 4.74 0.00 2.25
N GLY A 32 5.39 0.26 3.39
CA GLY A 32 4.79 0.28 4.73
C GLY A 32 4.61 -1.08 5.40
N ASP A 33 4.27 -1.01 6.68
CA ASP A 33 4.07 -2.15 7.60
C ASP A 33 5.26 -3.10 7.63
N VAL A 34 6.46 -2.52 7.79
CA VAL A 34 7.70 -3.30 7.95
C VAL A 34 7.81 -3.86 9.36
N GLY A 35 7.61 -3.02 10.39
CA GLY A 35 7.73 -3.42 11.78
C GLY A 35 7.04 -2.46 12.76
N SER A 36 6.42 -3.02 13.79
CA SER A 36 5.63 -2.30 14.79
C SER A 36 6.08 -2.59 16.23
N TYR A 37 5.90 -1.61 17.13
CA TYR A 37 6.11 -1.78 18.58
C TYR A 37 4.79 -1.98 19.34
N GLN A 38 3.75 -2.42 18.65
CA GLN A 38 2.48 -2.78 19.27
C GLN A 38 2.63 -3.74 20.45
N THR A 39 1.61 -3.78 21.31
CA THR A 39 1.59 -4.69 22.46
C THR A 39 1.80 -6.14 22.01
N GLY A 40 2.81 -6.81 22.60
CA GLY A 40 3.18 -8.17 22.20
C GLY A 40 4.16 -8.26 21.03
N SER A 41 4.69 -7.12 20.54
CA SER A 41 5.75 -7.08 19.56
C SER A 41 6.95 -7.93 20.00
N ARG A 42 7.46 -8.73 19.07
CA ARG A 42 8.63 -9.59 19.27
C ARG A 42 9.92 -8.97 18.72
N MET A 43 9.84 -7.74 18.22
CA MET A 43 11.01 -7.01 17.77
C MET A 43 11.84 -6.55 18.96
N ALA A 44 13.15 -6.67 18.81
CA ALA A 44 14.12 -6.27 19.82
C ALA A 44 14.95 -5.04 19.40
N ASP A 45 14.92 -4.66 18.12
CA ASP A 45 15.58 -3.46 17.64
C ASP A 45 14.73 -2.20 17.86
N ALA A 46 15.38 -1.03 17.78
CA ALA A 46 14.72 0.27 17.86
C ALA A 46 14.55 0.93 16.49
N ASP A 47 14.72 0.18 15.40
CA ASP A 47 14.82 0.66 14.03
C ASP A 47 13.63 0.22 13.17
N PHE A 48 12.52 -0.19 13.78
CA PHE A 48 11.29 -0.61 13.10
C PHE A 48 11.53 -1.79 12.14
N GLY A 49 12.57 -2.60 12.41
CA GLY A 49 13.00 -3.69 11.55
C GLY A 49 13.74 -3.23 10.28
N LEU A 50 13.87 -1.91 10.07
CA LEU A 50 14.54 -1.34 8.90
C LEU A 50 16.02 -1.67 8.83
N ARG A 51 16.64 -2.05 9.97
CA ARG A 51 18.04 -2.49 10.01
C ARG A 51 18.32 -3.69 9.10
N LEU A 52 17.32 -4.52 8.79
CA LEU A 52 17.47 -5.63 7.84
C LEU A 52 17.73 -5.16 6.39
N PHE A 53 17.42 -3.91 6.08
CA PHE A 53 17.58 -3.30 4.76
C PHE A 53 18.77 -2.32 4.70
N ALA A 54 19.51 -2.16 5.80
CA ALA A 54 20.76 -1.40 5.79
C ALA A 54 21.81 -2.12 4.93
N GLY A 55 22.49 -1.40 4.04
CA GLY A 55 23.47 -1.99 3.12
C GLY A 55 22.85 -2.90 2.05
N TRP A 56 21.54 -2.77 1.77
CA TRP A 56 20.90 -3.47 0.65
C TRP A 56 21.66 -3.19 -0.66
N PRO A 57 21.83 -4.17 -1.56
CA PRO A 57 22.69 -4.04 -2.75
C PRO A 57 22.20 -3.00 -3.77
N VAL A 58 20.98 -2.48 -3.62
CA VAL A 58 20.39 -1.43 -4.44
C VAL A 58 19.70 -0.38 -3.57
N PRO A 59 19.52 0.85 -4.05
CA PRO A 59 18.86 1.91 -3.29
C PRO A 59 17.48 1.47 -2.76
N VAL A 60 17.22 1.77 -1.49
CA VAL A 60 15.98 1.46 -0.80
C VAL A 60 15.17 2.74 -0.61
N TYR A 61 13.92 2.75 -1.05
CA TYR A 61 12.95 3.82 -0.80
C TYR A 61 11.86 3.31 0.12
N TYR A 62 11.48 4.13 1.09
CA TYR A 62 10.56 3.73 2.15
C TYR A 62 9.41 4.71 2.35
N VAL A 63 8.20 4.17 2.33
CA VAL A 63 6.98 4.81 2.80
C VAL A 63 6.55 4.01 4.03
N PRO A 64 6.29 4.63 5.20
CA PRO A 64 5.77 3.91 6.35
C PRO A 64 4.31 3.50 6.12
N GLY A 65 3.87 2.48 6.84
CA GLY A 65 2.47 2.08 6.91
C GLY A 65 1.81 2.57 8.17
N ASN A 66 0.61 2.06 8.46
CA ASN A 66 -0.08 2.47 9.67
C ASN A 66 0.47 1.78 10.92
N HIS A 67 1.01 0.56 10.79
CA HIS A 67 1.45 -0.22 11.94
C HIS A 67 2.75 0.30 12.57
N GLU A 68 3.59 1.04 11.83
CA GLU A 68 4.73 1.72 12.43
C GLU A 68 4.35 2.70 13.54
N TYR A 69 3.10 3.19 13.54
CA TYR A 69 2.58 4.17 14.50
C TYR A 69 1.80 3.54 15.67
N ASP A 70 1.67 2.21 15.73
CA ASP A 70 0.97 1.56 16.83
C ASP A 70 1.67 1.87 18.17
N MET A 71 0.87 2.15 19.20
CA MET A 71 1.30 2.49 20.56
C MET A 71 2.19 3.73 20.68
N LEU A 72 2.31 4.53 19.62
CA LEU A 72 3.19 5.68 19.56
C LEU A 72 2.46 6.98 19.20
N ASP A 73 3.16 8.10 19.38
CA ASP A 73 2.73 9.41 18.89
C ASP A 73 3.08 9.56 17.40
N VAL A 74 2.11 9.98 16.57
CA VAL A 74 2.29 10.07 15.11
C VAL A 74 3.42 11.00 14.70
N ASP A 75 3.49 12.20 15.27
CA ASP A 75 4.46 13.21 14.86
C ASP A 75 5.86 12.83 15.31
N ALA A 76 6.01 12.36 16.56
CA ALA A 76 7.28 11.88 17.07
C ALA A 76 7.79 10.65 16.30
N THR A 77 6.89 9.76 15.91
CA THR A 77 7.23 8.54 15.16
C THR A 77 7.66 8.85 13.74
N ALA A 78 6.98 9.76 13.04
CA ALA A 78 7.37 10.17 11.69
C ALA A 78 8.80 10.76 11.68
N LEU A 79 9.14 11.60 12.66
CA LEU A 79 10.49 12.13 12.82
C LEU A 79 11.51 11.00 13.07
N ARG A 80 11.23 10.10 14.02
CA ARG A 80 12.12 8.98 14.36
C ARG A 80 12.33 8.02 13.19
N LEU A 81 11.31 7.74 12.39
CA LEU A 81 11.42 6.91 11.19
C LEU A 81 12.30 7.58 10.14
N ARG A 82 12.15 8.90 9.92
CA ARG A 82 12.99 9.68 9.00
C ARG A 82 14.46 9.67 9.43
N GLU A 83 14.74 9.93 10.70
CA GLU A 83 16.09 9.85 11.28
C GLU A 83 16.68 8.43 11.17
N THR A 84 15.85 7.41 11.35
CA THR A 84 16.25 6.00 11.17
C THR A 84 16.62 5.71 9.71
N CYS A 85 15.85 6.22 8.75
CA CYS A 85 16.17 6.10 7.33
C CYS A 85 17.51 6.75 7.01
N GLU A 86 17.72 8.00 7.45
CA GLU A 86 18.97 8.74 7.26
C GLU A 86 20.17 7.98 7.82
N ARG A 87 20.06 7.49 9.07
CA ARG A 87 21.13 6.71 9.73
C ARG A 87 21.45 5.39 9.04
N LEU A 88 20.44 4.71 8.50
CA LEU A 88 20.60 3.39 7.88
C LEU A 88 20.86 3.46 6.36
N GLY A 89 20.81 4.64 5.75
CA GLY A 89 21.01 4.85 4.32
C GLY A 89 19.79 4.50 3.45
N LEU A 90 18.59 4.48 4.02
CA LEU A 90 17.34 4.34 3.29
C LEU A 90 16.83 5.74 2.88
N ARG A 91 16.11 5.82 1.76
CA ARG A 91 15.53 7.08 1.27
C ARG A 91 14.07 7.18 1.72
N TRP A 92 13.79 8.15 2.57
CA TRP A 92 12.43 8.51 2.97
C TRP A 92 11.61 8.94 1.73
N LEU A 93 10.39 8.44 1.61
CA LEU A 93 9.51 8.72 0.47
C LEU A 93 8.08 9.16 0.90
N ASP A 94 7.79 9.35 2.19
CA ASP A 94 6.46 9.86 2.60
C ASP A 94 6.35 11.37 2.42
N ARG A 95 5.40 11.79 1.57
CA ARG A 95 5.21 13.17 1.09
C ARG A 95 6.48 13.75 0.46
N GLU A 96 7.19 12.91 -0.30
CA GLU A 96 8.40 13.28 -1.02
C GLU A 96 8.31 12.91 -2.51
N VAL A 97 9.07 13.67 -3.31
CA VAL A 97 9.29 13.37 -4.74
C VAL A 97 10.79 13.16 -4.94
N VAL A 98 11.16 12.03 -5.53
CA VAL A 98 12.56 11.75 -5.91
C VAL A 98 12.65 11.57 -7.41
N GLU A 99 13.44 12.42 -8.06
CA GLU A 99 13.75 12.32 -9.48
C GLU A 99 15.05 11.53 -9.71
N LEU A 100 15.00 10.62 -10.67
CA LEU A 100 16.06 9.70 -11.05
C LEU A 100 16.34 9.88 -12.55
N PRO A 101 17.32 10.72 -12.91
CA PRO A 101 17.68 10.96 -14.30
C PRO A 101 18.12 9.66 -14.99
N GLY A 102 17.65 9.43 -16.22
CA GLY A 102 18.04 8.27 -17.02
C GLY A 102 17.58 6.89 -16.51
N ALA A 103 16.77 6.85 -15.45
CA ALA A 103 16.40 5.61 -14.77
C ALA A 103 15.31 4.80 -15.49
N ALA A 104 14.49 5.43 -16.33
CA ALA A 104 13.43 4.74 -17.05
C ALA A 104 14.01 3.72 -18.05
N ALA A 105 13.18 2.76 -18.48
CA ALA A 105 13.62 1.68 -19.37
C ALA A 105 14.05 2.18 -20.78
N ASP A 106 13.59 3.36 -21.18
CA ASP A 106 13.95 4.04 -22.43
C ASP A 106 15.04 5.11 -22.24
N GLY A 107 15.66 5.18 -21.06
CA GLY A 107 16.69 6.18 -20.73
C GLY A 107 16.13 7.56 -20.38
N SER A 108 14.80 7.74 -20.29
CA SER A 108 14.20 8.98 -19.77
C SER A 108 14.31 9.09 -18.24
N ALA A 109 14.02 10.28 -17.70
CA ALA A 109 13.94 10.49 -16.27
C ALA A 109 12.75 9.71 -15.65
N LEU A 110 12.91 9.27 -14.41
CA LEU A 110 11.85 8.66 -13.63
C LEU A 110 11.64 9.47 -12.35
N ARG A 111 10.40 9.77 -11.97
CA ARG A 111 10.09 10.33 -10.65
C ARG A 111 9.31 9.33 -9.81
N LEU A 112 9.78 9.13 -8.58
CA LEU A 112 9.04 8.48 -7.51
C LEU A 112 8.27 9.55 -6.76
N VAL A 113 6.98 9.33 -6.53
CA VAL A 113 6.13 10.18 -5.68
C VAL A 113 5.56 9.26 -4.60
N GLY A 114 5.81 9.53 -3.33
CA GLY A 114 5.29 8.65 -2.28
C GLY A 114 4.54 9.36 -1.18
N SER A 115 3.63 8.61 -0.57
CA SER A 115 2.94 9.03 0.65
C SER A 115 2.35 7.82 1.36
N THR A 116 2.34 7.81 2.69
CA THR A 116 1.53 6.87 3.48
C THR A 116 0.08 6.89 3.01
N LEU A 117 -0.36 8.06 2.50
CA LEU A 117 -1.66 8.39 1.91
C LEU A 117 -2.80 8.48 2.94
N TRP A 118 -2.81 7.64 3.97
CA TRP A 118 -3.91 7.52 4.93
C TRP A 118 -5.27 7.44 4.21
N THR A 119 -6.38 7.64 4.91
CA THR A 119 -7.72 7.56 4.29
C THR A 119 -8.64 8.66 4.78
N ASP A 120 -9.50 9.14 3.88
CA ASP A 120 -10.56 10.12 4.20
C ASP A 120 -11.89 9.47 4.64
N TYR A 121 -11.96 8.13 4.59
CA TYR A 121 -13.13 7.30 4.86
C TYR A 121 -14.34 7.51 3.93
N ASP A 122 -14.17 8.20 2.80
CA ASP A 122 -15.27 8.54 1.90
C ASP A 122 -15.44 7.53 0.73
N ALA A 123 -14.50 6.60 0.56
CA ALA A 123 -14.48 5.64 -0.56
C ALA A 123 -15.77 4.79 -0.69
N ILE A 124 -16.36 4.35 0.41
CA ILE A 124 -17.56 3.49 0.40
C ILE A 124 -18.87 4.31 0.35
N GLY A 125 -18.77 5.61 0.62
CA GLY A 125 -19.90 6.54 0.64
C GLY A 125 -20.39 6.94 -0.77
N PRO A 126 -21.51 7.68 -0.84
CA PRO A 126 -22.04 8.18 -2.11
C PRO A 126 -21.00 8.94 -2.96
N ALA A 127 -20.13 9.75 -2.33
CA ALA A 127 -19.06 10.46 -3.01
C ALA A 127 -18.09 9.50 -3.72
N GLY A 128 -17.63 8.45 -3.03
CA GLY A 128 -16.71 7.47 -3.61
C GLY A 128 -17.33 6.58 -4.69
N ARG A 129 -18.68 6.48 -4.74
CA ARG A 129 -19.40 5.74 -5.79
C ARG A 129 -19.73 6.57 -7.03
N GLY A 130 -19.60 7.90 -6.93
CA GLY A 130 -20.08 8.85 -7.93
C GLY A 130 -21.61 8.98 -7.96
N GLY A 131 -22.10 10.07 -8.56
CA GLY A 131 -23.54 10.37 -8.70
C GLY A 131 -24.03 11.53 -7.84
N HIS A 132 -25.34 11.79 -7.90
CA HIS A 132 -25.98 12.84 -7.10
C HIS A 132 -26.33 12.32 -5.71
N PHE A 133 -25.89 13.03 -4.67
CA PHE A 133 -26.16 12.70 -3.27
C PHE A 133 -26.25 13.98 -2.44
N SER A 134 -26.91 13.89 -1.30
CA SER A 134 -26.94 14.95 -0.30
C SER A 134 -25.74 14.88 0.63
N LEU A 135 -25.32 16.03 1.17
CA LEU A 135 -24.30 16.08 2.22
C LEU A 135 -24.66 15.18 3.41
N ALA A 136 -25.94 15.11 3.78
CA ALA A 136 -26.42 14.26 4.87
C ALA A 136 -26.16 12.76 4.62
N GLU A 137 -26.33 12.27 3.39
CA GLU A 137 -26.03 10.88 3.03
C GLU A 137 -24.53 10.58 3.13
N GLN A 138 -23.68 11.52 2.67
CA GLN A 138 -22.24 11.36 2.78
C GLN A 138 -21.80 11.32 4.25
N LEU A 139 -22.27 12.25 5.08
CA LEU A 139 -21.94 12.30 6.50
C LEU A 139 -22.42 11.03 7.24
N LYS A 140 -23.62 10.53 6.90
CA LYS A 140 -24.14 9.27 7.45
C LYS A 140 -23.25 8.07 7.08
N ALA A 141 -22.79 7.99 5.83
CA ALA A 141 -21.89 6.93 5.39
C ALA A 141 -20.54 7.01 6.10
N ARG A 142 -19.93 8.21 6.17
CA ARG A 142 -18.67 8.46 6.87
C ARG A 142 -18.75 8.12 8.35
N HIS A 143 -19.81 8.54 9.06
CA HIS A 143 -20.01 8.17 10.46
C HIS A 143 -20.08 6.65 10.67
N LYS A 144 -20.62 5.90 9.69
CA LYS A 144 -20.63 4.43 9.75
C LYS A 144 -19.22 3.85 9.56
N ALA A 145 -18.43 4.41 8.64
CA ALA A 145 -17.04 4.03 8.43
C ALA A 145 -16.17 4.34 9.66
N PHE A 146 -16.30 5.52 10.25
CA PHE A 146 -15.62 5.92 11.48
C PHE A 146 -15.89 4.94 12.62
N ARG A 147 -17.17 4.62 12.89
CA ARG A 147 -17.49 3.64 13.94
C ARG A 147 -16.88 2.27 13.69
N ALA A 148 -16.82 1.83 12.43
CA ALA A 148 -16.20 0.56 12.07
C ALA A 148 -14.68 0.58 12.28
N ALA A 149 -14.01 1.67 11.91
CA ALA A 149 -12.58 1.86 12.05
C ALA A 149 -12.15 2.05 13.52
N ASP A 150 -12.83 2.93 14.26
CA ASP A 150 -12.57 3.22 15.67
C ASP A 150 -12.60 1.97 16.56
N HIS A 151 -13.40 0.96 16.20
CA HIS A 151 -13.42 -0.31 16.91
C HIS A 151 -12.02 -0.97 16.96
N TYR A 152 -11.26 -0.85 15.87
CA TYR A 152 -9.91 -1.38 15.74
C TYR A 152 -8.85 -0.36 16.16
N LEU A 153 -8.97 0.90 15.74
CA LEU A 153 -8.00 1.96 16.06
C LEU A 153 -7.83 2.18 17.57
N ARG A 154 -8.87 2.01 18.38
CA ARG A 154 -8.74 2.07 19.84
C ARG A 154 -7.77 1.03 20.42
N ARG A 155 -7.52 -0.06 19.71
CA ARG A 155 -6.61 -1.13 20.13
C ARG A 155 -5.18 -0.94 19.64
N THR A 156 -4.97 -0.13 18.59
CA THR A 156 -3.62 0.18 18.10
C THR A 156 -2.89 1.08 19.07
N GLY A 157 -3.61 1.90 19.84
CA GLY A 157 -3.04 2.76 20.88
C GLY A 157 -2.23 3.93 20.33
N THR A 158 -2.35 4.22 19.03
CA THR A 158 -1.72 5.38 18.39
C THR A 158 -2.30 6.68 18.96
N THR A 159 -1.44 7.67 19.12
CA THR A 159 -1.82 8.98 19.66
C THR A 159 -1.25 10.11 18.79
N ARG A 160 -1.79 11.32 18.97
CA ARG A 160 -1.15 12.56 18.52
C ARG A 160 -1.30 13.60 19.62
N HIS A 161 -0.18 14.13 20.10
CA HIS A 161 -0.13 15.02 21.26
C HIS A 161 -0.83 14.44 22.50
N GLY A 162 -0.66 13.13 22.71
CA GLY A 162 -1.26 12.40 23.83
C GLY A 162 -2.76 12.13 23.71
N GLN A 163 -3.42 12.56 22.64
CA GLN A 163 -4.82 12.21 22.36
C GLN A 163 -4.91 10.97 21.46
N PRO A 164 -5.89 10.08 21.65
CA PRO A 164 -6.10 8.94 20.76
C PRO A 164 -6.25 9.39 19.31
N TRP A 165 -5.53 8.72 18.42
CA TRP A 165 -5.60 9.01 17.00
C TRP A 165 -6.60 8.06 16.33
N LEU A 166 -7.80 8.57 16.08
CA LEU A 166 -8.95 7.79 15.61
C LEU A 166 -9.33 8.18 14.19
N ALA A 167 -10.48 7.70 13.69
CA ALA A 167 -10.85 7.89 12.29
C ALA A 167 -11.03 9.35 11.88
N ALA A 168 -11.45 10.23 12.80
CA ALA A 168 -11.62 11.65 12.52
C ALA A 168 -10.27 12.33 12.29
N GLU A 169 -9.30 12.08 13.16
CA GLU A 169 -7.95 12.65 13.08
C GLU A 169 -7.15 12.04 11.94
N MET A 170 -7.30 10.73 11.68
CA MET A 170 -6.71 10.07 10.51
C MET A 170 -7.27 10.64 9.21
N ARG A 171 -8.56 11.00 9.18
CA ARG A 171 -9.17 11.66 8.02
C ARG A 171 -8.51 13.00 7.71
N GLU A 172 -8.20 13.80 8.73
CA GLU A 172 -7.52 15.08 8.52
C GLU A 172 -6.15 14.88 7.88
N GLU A 173 -5.37 13.91 8.37
CA GLU A 173 -4.08 13.56 7.77
C GLU A 173 -4.23 12.97 6.35
N GLY A 174 -5.25 12.15 6.12
CA GLY A 174 -5.59 11.59 4.82
C GLY A 174 -5.90 12.69 3.80
N LEU A 175 -6.71 13.68 4.15
CA LEU A 175 -6.98 14.82 3.28
C LEU A 175 -5.71 15.64 2.99
N ALA A 176 -4.85 15.84 3.98
CA ALA A 176 -3.57 16.54 3.78
C ALA A 176 -2.66 15.77 2.81
N CYS A 177 -2.57 14.44 2.96
CA CYS A 177 -1.81 13.57 2.05
C CYS A 177 -2.38 13.59 0.63
N GLN A 178 -3.71 13.50 0.49
CA GLN A 178 -4.37 13.59 -0.81
C GLN A 178 -4.15 14.95 -1.49
N GLN A 179 -4.24 16.06 -0.74
CA GLN A 179 -3.97 17.39 -1.25
C GLN A 179 -2.53 17.52 -1.75
N TRP A 180 -1.56 17.07 -0.94
CA TRP A 180 -0.15 17.06 -1.33
C TRP A 180 0.08 16.21 -2.59
N LEU A 181 -0.49 15.00 -2.63
CA LEU A 181 -0.30 14.07 -3.75
C LEU A 181 -0.89 14.64 -5.05
N ARG A 182 -2.07 15.29 -4.97
CA ARG A 182 -2.68 16.02 -6.09
C ARG A 182 -1.75 17.12 -6.61
N ALA A 183 -1.17 17.92 -5.71
CA ALA A 183 -0.25 18.99 -6.08
C ALA A 183 1.04 18.47 -6.72
N ALA A 184 1.61 17.38 -6.19
CA ALA A 184 2.82 16.74 -6.71
C ALA A 184 2.59 16.14 -8.11
N LEU A 185 1.48 15.44 -8.31
CA LEU A 185 1.14 14.83 -9.59
C LEU A 185 0.76 15.86 -10.67
N ALA A 186 0.23 17.01 -10.27
CA ALA A 186 -0.09 18.12 -11.17
C ALA A 186 1.15 18.81 -11.74
N GLN A 187 2.33 18.69 -11.10
CA GLN A 187 3.57 19.24 -11.65
C GLN A 187 3.92 18.51 -12.95
N PRO A 188 4.13 19.23 -14.07
CA PRO A 188 4.62 18.63 -15.30
C PRO A 188 5.95 17.92 -15.09
N PHE A 189 6.13 16.77 -15.73
CA PHE A 189 7.39 16.02 -15.68
C PHE A 189 7.62 15.31 -17.02
N ASP A 190 8.75 15.61 -17.66
CA ASP A 190 9.17 14.97 -18.90
C ASP A 190 9.86 13.64 -18.61
N GLY A 191 9.05 12.64 -18.26
CA GLY A 191 9.54 11.32 -17.90
C GLY A 191 8.45 10.39 -17.37
N THR A 192 8.87 9.32 -16.71
CA THR A 192 7.97 8.33 -16.13
C THR A 192 7.65 8.64 -14.66
N THR A 193 6.37 8.79 -14.32
CA THR A 193 5.92 8.90 -12.92
C THR A 193 5.58 7.52 -12.36
N VAL A 194 6.11 7.17 -11.19
CA VAL A 194 5.72 6.02 -10.39
C VAL A 194 5.28 6.51 -9.02
N VAL A 195 4.09 6.08 -8.59
CA VAL A 195 3.54 6.43 -7.27
C VAL A 195 3.70 5.25 -6.32
N VAL A 196 4.08 5.53 -5.07
CA VAL A 196 4.18 4.55 -4.00
C VAL A 196 3.33 5.00 -2.82
N THR A 197 2.32 4.22 -2.45
CA THR A 197 1.52 4.51 -1.24
C THR A 197 1.49 3.33 -0.29
N HIS A 198 1.17 3.55 0.97
CA HIS A 198 0.81 2.41 1.82
C HIS A 198 -0.68 2.09 1.67
N PHE A 199 -1.54 3.07 1.96
CA PHE A 199 -2.99 2.93 1.77
C PHE A 199 -3.34 2.78 0.29
N ALA A 200 -4.38 2.01 0.01
CA ALA A 200 -4.79 1.76 -1.36
C ALA A 200 -5.45 3.01 -1.95
N PRO A 201 -5.10 3.39 -3.20
CA PRO A 201 -5.66 4.59 -3.84
C PRO A 201 -7.10 4.38 -4.34
N SER A 202 -7.54 3.14 -4.48
CA SER A 202 -8.80 2.78 -5.13
C SER A 202 -9.48 1.60 -4.44
N LEU A 203 -10.81 1.57 -4.48
CA LEU A 203 -11.62 0.42 -4.10
C LEU A 203 -11.35 -0.82 -4.97
N HIS A 204 -10.77 -0.65 -6.16
CA HIS A 204 -10.36 -1.77 -7.00
C HIS A 204 -9.25 -2.63 -6.36
N SER A 205 -8.55 -2.11 -5.35
CA SER A 205 -7.58 -2.88 -4.56
C SER A 205 -8.25 -3.74 -3.48
N ALA A 206 -9.53 -3.51 -3.16
CA ALA A 206 -10.24 -4.30 -2.17
C ALA A 206 -10.44 -5.74 -2.67
N ASP A 207 -10.13 -6.71 -1.82
CA ASP A 207 -10.30 -8.12 -2.16
C ASP A 207 -11.81 -8.46 -2.29
N PRO A 208 -12.27 -8.88 -3.49
CA PRO A 208 -13.69 -9.13 -3.74
C PRO A 208 -14.31 -10.18 -2.82
N ARG A 209 -13.51 -11.05 -2.19
CA ARG A 209 -13.97 -12.13 -1.30
C ARG A 209 -14.64 -11.61 -0.03
N TYR A 210 -14.24 -10.42 0.45
CA TYR A 210 -14.78 -9.84 1.68
C TYR A 210 -15.94 -8.86 1.42
N GLY A 211 -16.19 -8.54 0.15
CA GLY A 211 -17.16 -7.51 -0.22
C GLY A 211 -16.77 -6.11 0.25
N LEU A 212 -17.61 -5.14 -0.08
CA LEU A 212 -17.42 -3.74 0.31
C LEU A 212 -18.24 -3.45 1.58
N THR A 213 -17.54 -3.23 2.69
CA THR A 213 -18.15 -2.88 3.98
C THR A 213 -17.71 -1.47 4.40
N PRO A 214 -18.36 -0.83 5.38
CA PRO A 214 -17.90 0.47 5.88
C PRO A 214 -16.45 0.44 6.38
N GLY A 215 -15.99 -0.70 6.92
CA GLY A 215 -14.60 -0.87 7.37
C GLY A 215 -13.60 -0.86 6.21
N THR A 216 -14.01 -1.19 4.98
CA THR A 216 -13.15 -1.11 3.79
C THR A 216 -12.63 0.32 3.54
N ALA A 217 -13.40 1.34 3.94
CA ALA A 217 -12.97 2.74 3.85
C ALA A 217 -11.79 3.07 4.79
N GLY A 218 -11.48 2.19 5.75
CA GLY A 218 -10.28 2.28 6.58
C GLY A 218 -8.99 1.86 5.86
N PHE A 219 -9.07 1.35 4.63
CA PHE A 219 -7.91 0.83 3.89
C PHE A 219 -7.82 1.34 2.44
N CYS A 220 -8.96 1.69 1.84
CA CYS A 220 -9.04 2.18 0.47
C CYS A 220 -9.51 3.64 0.41
N ASN A 221 -9.00 4.36 -0.57
CA ASN A 221 -9.50 5.65 -1.02
C ASN A 221 -10.28 5.53 -2.34
N ALA A 222 -10.84 6.64 -2.82
CA ALA A 222 -11.49 6.78 -4.14
C ALA A 222 -10.74 7.81 -5.01
N LEU A 223 -9.46 7.56 -5.28
CA LEU A 223 -8.55 8.43 -6.04
C LEU A 223 -8.30 7.91 -7.45
N ASP A 224 -9.29 7.22 -8.04
CA ASP A 224 -9.20 6.69 -9.40
C ASP A 224 -8.89 7.80 -10.43
N ASP A 225 -9.27 9.04 -10.14
CA ASP A 225 -8.97 10.22 -10.95
C ASP A 225 -7.48 10.57 -11.01
N LEU A 226 -6.67 10.10 -10.05
CA LEU A 226 -5.22 10.31 -10.01
C LEU A 226 -4.41 9.24 -10.74
N LEU A 227 -4.99 8.05 -10.95
CA LEU A 227 -4.30 6.93 -11.60
C LEU A 227 -3.75 7.28 -13.01
N PRO A 228 -4.39 8.11 -13.86
CA PRO A 228 -3.85 8.49 -15.16
C PRO A 228 -2.55 9.32 -15.12
N PHE A 229 -2.21 9.93 -13.97
CA PHE A 229 -0.99 10.73 -13.80
C PHE A 229 0.25 9.87 -13.48
N ALA A 230 0.06 8.58 -13.24
CA ALA A 230 1.13 7.64 -12.92
C ALA A 230 1.21 6.51 -13.96
N ARG A 231 2.42 6.14 -14.36
CA ARG A 231 2.62 4.96 -15.22
C ARG A 231 2.44 3.66 -14.44
N LEU A 232 2.71 3.70 -13.14
CA LEU A 232 2.66 2.61 -12.19
C LEU A 232 2.29 3.16 -10.80
N TRP A 233 1.41 2.45 -10.09
CA TRP A 233 1.07 2.73 -8.70
C TRP A 233 1.36 1.47 -7.88
N LEU A 234 2.27 1.58 -6.92
CA LEU A 234 2.63 0.54 -5.98
C LEU A 234 1.95 0.85 -4.66
N HIS A 235 1.28 -0.13 -4.05
CA HIS A 235 0.73 0.05 -2.71
C HIS A 235 0.81 -1.21 -1.84
N GLY A 236 0.76 -1.01 -0.51
CA GLY A 236 0.68 -2.07 0.50
C GLY A 236 -0.76 -2.29 1.00
N LEU A 237 -0.90 -2.61 2.29
CA LEU A 237 -2.11 -2.66 3.14
C LEU A 237 -3.17 -3.72 2.79
N LEU A 238 -3.29 -4.06 1.50
CA LEU A 238 -4.29 -4.99 0.98
C LEU A 238 -3.61 -6.08 0.15
N ALA A 239 -2.67 -6.78 0.77
CA ALA A 239 -2.11 -8.00 0.20
C ALA A 239 -2.52 -9.20 1.04
N SER A 240 -3.17 -10.18 0.40
CA SER A 240 -3.50 -11.45 1.05
C SER A 240 -2.30 -12.40 1.19
N LYS A 241 -1.10 -12.03 0.70
CA LYS A 241 0.24 -12.63 0.92
C LYS A 241 1.35 -11.66 0.47
N PRO A 242 2.58 -11.71 1.05
CA PRO A 242 3.71 -10.92 0.59
C PRO A 242 4.11 -11.29 -0.84
N LEU A 243 4.60 -10.31 -1.59
CA LEU A 243 4.78 -10.41 -3.02
C LEU A 243 6.14 -9.96 -3.51
N SER A 244 6.64 -10.60 -4.56
CA SER A 244 7.90 -10.24 -5.19
C SER A 244 7.79 -10.12 -6.72
N THR A 245 8.40 -9.05 -7.22
CA THR A 245 8.86 -8.76 -8.59
C THR A 245 7.84 -8.19 -9.58
N LEU A 246 8.10 -6.95 -10.00
CA LEU A 246 7.35 -6.25 -11.06
C LEU A 246 8.30 -5.97 -12.25
N PHE A 247 8.08 -6.68 -13.36
CA PHE A 247 8.80 -6.42 -14.60
C PHE A 247 8.07 -5.35 -15.42
N ALA A 248 8.60 -4.13 -15.44
CA ALA A 248 8.17 -3.10 -16.38
C ALA A 248 8.90 -3.28 -17.72
N SER A 249 8.51 -4.28 -18.52
CA SER A 249 8.83 -4.34 -19.95
C SER A 249 7.52 -4.35 -20.76
N ARG A 250 7.48 -3.61 -21.88
CA ARG A 250 6.31 -3.43 -22.76
C ARG A 250 5.55 -4.76 -22.96
N PRO A 251 4.21 -4.84 -22.73
CA PRO A 251 3.45 -6.01 -23.17
C PRO A 251 3.25 -5.94 -24.69
N SER A 252 3.53 -7.03 -25.39
CA SER A 252 3.04 -7.27 -26.75
C SER A 252 1.51 -7.43 -26.73
N MET A 253 0.85 -7.24 -27.89
CA MET A 253 -0.62 -7.16 -28.00
C MET A 253 -1.38 -8.40 -27.48
N ASP A 254 -0.72 -9.55 -27.28
CA ASP A 254 -1.40 -10.80 -26.90
C ASP A 254 -1.84 -10.86 -25.42
N THR A 255 -1.40 -9.94 -24.55
CA THR A 255 -1.84 -9.91 -23.14
C THR A 255 -3.15 -9.16 -22.89
N GLN A 256 -3.84 -8.71 -23.95
CA GLN A 256 -5.14 -8.01 -23.87
C GLN A 256 -6.36 -8.93 -23.74
N ARG A 257 -6.24 -10.26 -23.90
CA ARG A 257 -7.41 -11.17 -23.92
C ARG A 257 -7.61 -12.09 -22.70
N ALA A 258 -6.76 -12.07 -21.68
CA ALA A 258 -6.90 -12.97 -20.53
C ALA A 258 -7.43 -12.25 -19.27
N CYS A 259 -8.71 -11.84 -19.28
CA CYS A 259 -9.50 -11.62 -18.06
C CYS A 259 -11.02 -11.79 -18.27
N LEU A 260 -11.44 -12.41 -19.36
CA LEU A 260 -12.86 -12.64 -19.68
C LEU A 260 -13.05 -14.04 -20.26
N ALA A 261 -12.74 -15.08 -19.48
CA ALA A 261 -13.17 -16.45 -19.79
C ALA A 261 -12.96 -17.43 -18.63
N LEU A 262 -13.68 -17.30 -17.51
CA LEU A 262 -14.04 -18.45 -16.67
C LEU A 262 -15.46 -18.26 -16.09
N ARG A 263 -16.42 -18.10 -17.01
CA ARG A 263 -17.82 -18.48 -16.78
C ARG A 263 -18.21 -19.46 -17.87
N SER A 264 -18.16 -20.75 -17.53
CA SER A 264 -19.10 -21.80 -17.95
C SER A 264 -18.39 -23.16 -17.92
N ARG A 265 -18.69 -23.96 -16.88
CA ARG A 265 -19.22 -25.33 -17.03
C ARG A 265 -19.76 -25.79 -15.68
N ARG A 266 -20.91 -26.46 -15.77
CA ARG A 266 -21.93 -26.71 -14.75
C ARG A 266 -21.61 -27.92 -13.86
N ASN A 267 -22.21 -27.91 -12.68
CA ASN A 267 -22.90 -28.99 -11.93
C ASN A 267 -22.29 -30.40 -11.84
N GLY A 268 -22.07 -30.88 -10.61
CA GLY A 268 -22.05 -32.31 -10.25
C GLY A 268 -21.39 -32.57 -8.87
N PRO A 269 -21.87 -33.51 -8.04
CA PRO A 269 -21.91 -33.35 -6.57
C PRO A 269 -20.78 -34.04 -5.78
N SER A 270 -20.80 -33.79 -4.46
CA SER A 270 -20.10 -34.46 -3.35
C SER A 270 -18.68 -33.98 -3.00
N ALA A 271 -18.57 -33.42 -1.79
CA ALA A 271 -17.32 -33.09 -1.12
C ALA A 271 -16.90 -34.26 -0.21
N PRO A 272 -15.60 -34.58 -0.12
CA PRO A 272 -15.00 -35.25 1.02
C PRO A 272 -14.18 -34.27 1.89
N PRO A 273 -13.85 -34.64 3.14
CA PRO A 273 -13.48 -33.68 4.18
C PRO A 273 -12.02 -33.22 4.14
N HIS A 274 -11.78 -32.14 4.89
CA HIS A 274 -10.55 -31.37 5.10
C HIS A 274 -9.20 -32.09 4.87
N PRO A 275 -8.23 -31.47 4.16
CA PRO A 275 -6.86 -31.93 4.16
C PRO A 275 -6.15 -31.55 5.48
N SER A 276 -5.32 -32.46 5.98
CA SER A 276 -4.55 -32.31 7.23
C SER A 276 -3.47 -31.23 7.12
N ALA A 277 -2.99 -30.76 8.29
CA ALA A 277 -1.97 -29.72 8.47
C ALA A 277 -0.62 -29.99 7.75
N ALA A 278 -0.39 -31.19 7.24
CA ALA A 278 0.82 -31.55 6.48
C ALA A 278 0.77 -31.06 5.02
N THR A 279 -0.42 -30.95 4.40
CA THR A 279 -0.58 -30.51 3.00
C THR A 279 -0.46 -28.98 2.87
N ALA A 280 -0.69 -28.24 3.95
CA ALA A 280 -0.51 -26.78 4.01
C ALA A 280 0.98 -26.34 3.98
N ARG A 281 1.92 -27.20 4.40
CA ARG A 281 3.35 -26.85 4.48
C ARG A 281 4.08 -26.88 3.13
N ARG A 282 3.51 -27.53 2.11
CA ARG A 282 4.12 -27.63 0.77
C ARG A 282 3.70 -26.51 -0.20
N ALA A 283 2.69 -25.71 0.16
CA ALA A 283 2.18 -24.59 -0.63
C ALA A 283 2.91 -23.24 -0.38
N LEU A 284 3.95 -23.22 0.45
CA LEU A 284 4.75 -22.03 0.76
C LEU A 284 5.85 -21.70 -0.27
N ARG A 285 6.04 -22.50 -1.32
CA ARG A 285 7.17 -22.32 -2.28
C ARG A 285 6.78 -21.79 -3.66
N ARG A 286 5.51 -21.61 -3.98
CA ARG A 286 5.08 -21.08 -5.28
C ARG A 286 3.76 -20.32 -5.14
N ASN A 287 3.82 -18.99 -5.24
CA ASN A 287 2.90 -18.14 -6.00
C ASN A 287 3.00 -16.69 -5.52
N GLN A 288 3.57 -15.85 -6.40
CA GLN A 288 3.77 -14.41 -6.30
C GLN A 288 2.66 -13.75 -7.14
N HIS A 289 1.73 -12.98 -6.57
CA HIS A 289 0.66 -12.30 -7.35
C HIS A 289 0.34 -10.85 -6.99
N LEU A 290 0.92 -9.89 -7.70
CA LEU A 290 0.79 -8.45 -7.44
C LEU A 290 -0.67 -7.98 -7.42
N CYS A 291 -1.02 -7.13 -6.44
CA CYS A 291 -2.04 -6.12 -6.63
C CYS A 291 -1.43 -4.97 -7.44
N LEU A 292 -1.56 -5.06 -8.75
CA LEU A 292 -1.22 -4.03 -9.73
C LEU A 292 -2.53 -3.44 -10.24
N LEU A 293 -2.77 -2.15 -10.04
CA LEU A 293 -3.72 -1.43 -10.89
C LEU A 293 -3.03 -1.24 -12.26
N ARG A 294 -3.45 -2.04 -13.25
CA ARG A 294 -2.86 -2.07 -14.60
C ARG A 294 -3.04 -0.72 -15.33
N ARG A 295 -2.01 -0.42 -16.15
CA ARG A 295 -1.91 0.61 -17.20
C ARG A 295 -3.25 1.10 -17.78
N TRP A 296 -3.66 2.31 -17.42
CA TRP A 296 -4.74 3.03 -18.11
C TRP A 296 -4.19 3.66 -19.39
N ARG A 297 -4.79 3.37 -20.55
CA ARG A 297 -4.54 4.15 -21.77
C ARG A 297 -5.30 5.47 -21.62
N ARG A 298 -4.63 6.61 -21.85
CA ARG A 298 -5.33 7.88 -22.07
C ARG A 298 -6.39 7.66 -23.17
N PRO A 299 -7.67 8.05 -22.98
CA PRO A 299 -8.52 8.27 -24.13
C PRO A 299 -7.84 9.36 -24.98
N ALA A 300 -7.77 9.11 -26.30
CA ALA A 300 -7.30 10.07 -27.28
C ALA A 300 -8.20 11.31 -27.30
#